data_AF-A0A0C3KI39-F1
#
_entry.id   AF-A0A0C3KI39-F1
#
_cell.length_a   1.000
_cell.length_b   1.000
_cell.length_c   1.000
_cell.angle_alpha   90.00
_cell.angle_beta   90.00
_cell.angle_gamma   90.00
#
_symmetry.space_group_name_H-M   'P 1'
#
loop_
_entity.id
_entity.type
_entity.pdbx_description
1 polymer ?
#
loop_
_entity_poly.entity_id
_entity_poly.type
_entity_poly.pdbx_seq_one_letter_code
_entity_poly.pdbx_strand_id
1 'polypeptide(L)'
;MAGSTTICIDANEFPVSSVVVFRTQAEVTRSFPIELQAGNNDLEIKGLPNAIQQDSLRIQGVGKGVTLLDHAISSTPRSSLFGFNEPAKVKELRASKKAAEAELKVLAAQAEVLLGYSKSMTAEHVKPEAFMEYMAVFGQAGAQNVDAVKQKEKEIEEIGAQIKKEFEASRTSSERNEQLRLTIISVVLNSETELKAAELRITY
;
A
#
# COMPACT_ATOMS: atom_id res chain seq x y z
N MET A 1 -12.61 -3.71 -40.06
CA MET A 1 -12.03 -3.79 -38.70
C MET A 1 -11.96 -2.36 -38.20
N ALA A 2 -12.94 -1.93 -37.40
CA ALA A 2 -12.94 -0.56 -36.86
C ALA A 2 -11.90 -0.52 -35.72
N GLY A 3 -10.92 0.37 -35.83
CA GLY A 3 -9.92 0.56 -34.78
C GLY A 3 -10.58 1.05 -33.51
N SER A 4 -10.24 0.45 -32.37
CA SER A 4 -10.61 0.97 -31.05
C SER A 4 -9.77 2.19 -30.73
N THR A 5 -10.41 3.33 -30.48
CA THR A 5 -9.71 4.57 -30.14
C THR A 5 -9.66 4.72 -28.64
N THR A 6 -8.45 4.79 -28.06
CA THR A 6 -8.25 4.91 -26.62
C THR A 6 -8.00 6.37 -26.23
N ILE A 7 -8.78 6.88 -25.27
CA ILE A 7 -8.71 8.26 -24.77
C ILE A 7 -8.38 8.22 -23.27
N CYS A 8 -7.23 8.77 -22.89
CA CYS A 8 -6.82 8.87 -21.49
C CYS A 8 -7.11 10.28 -20.95
N ILE A 9 -7.79 10.37 -19.82
CA ILE A 9 -8.17 11.62 -19.16
C ILE A 9 -7.60 11.61 -17.74
N ASP A 10 -6.81 12.61 -17.37
CA ASP A 10 -6.47 12.85 -15.97
C ASP A 10 -7.51 13.77 -15.35
N ALA A 11 -8.31 13.27 -14.41
CA ALA A 11 -9.35 14.05 -13.77
C ALA A 11 -8.80 15.29 -13.03
N ASN A 12 -7.53 15.32 -12.65
CA ASN A 12 -6.92 16.46 -11.95
C ASN A 12 -6.75 17.69 -12.84
N GLU A 13 -6.67 17.51 -14.15
CA GLU A 13 -6.57 18.61 -15.11
C GLU A 13 -7.91 19.34 -15.29
N PHE A 14 -9.00 18.74 -14.83
CA PHE A 14 -10.35 19.27 -14.99
C PHE A 14 -10.96 19.65 -13.64
N PRO A 15 -11.58 20.84 -13.53
CA PRO A 15 -12.21 21.28 -12.30
C PRO A 15 -13.45 20.43 -11.96
N VAL A 16 -13.82 20.43 -10.68
CA VAL A 16 -15.10 19.89 -10.25
C VAL A 16 -16.22 20.84 -10.70
N SER A 17 -17.21 20.31 -11.43
CA SER A 17 -18.31 21.09 -11.97
C SER A 17 -19.34 21.43 -10.90
N SER A 18 -19.70 20.47 -10.04
CA SER A 18 -20.60 20.69 -8.90
C SER A 18 -20.40 19.65 -7.80
N VAL A 19 -20.76 20.02 -6.58
CA VAL A 19 -20.80 19.11 -5.42
C VAL A 19 -22.12 19.29 -4.69
N VAL A 20 -22.83 18.18 -4.46
CA VAL A 20 -24.04 18.14 -3.64
C VAL A 20 -23.73 17.34 -2.39
N VAL A 21 -23.82 17.98 -1.22
CA VAL A 21 -23.49 17.35 0.06
C VAL A 21 -24.76 16.87 0.76
N PHE A 22 -24.82 15.58 1.04
CA PHE A 22 -25.84 14.94 1.86
C PHE A 22 -25.31 14.69 3.27
N ARG A 23 -26.18 14.21 4.16
CA ARG A 23 -25.82 13.94 5.56
C ARG A 23 -24.67 12.94 5.72
N THR A 24 -24.57 11.96 4.81
CA THR A 24 -23.62 10.83 4.92
C THR A 24 -22.70 10.67 3.73
N GLN A 25 -22.93 11.41 2.64
CA GLN A 25 -22.20 11.28 1.38
C GLN A 25 -22.19 12.61 0.64
N ALA A 26 -21.35 12.74 -0.38
CA ALA A 26 -21.39 13.85 -1.31
C ALA A 26 -21.40 13.29 -2.73
N GLU A 27 -22.25 13.83 -3.59
CA GLU A 27 -22.22 13.57 -5.02
C GLU A 27 -21.36 14.64 -5.69
N VAL A 28 -20.38 14.20 -6.47
CA VAL A 28 -19.44 15.07 -7.18
C VAL A 28 -19.64 14.88 -8.68
N THR A 29 -19.88 15.97 -9.39
CA THR A 29 -20.01 15.97 -10.85
C THR A 29 -18.78 16.58 -11.49
N ARG A 30 -18.24 15.91 -12.51
CA ARG A 30 -17.19 16.41 -13.39
C ARG A 30 -17.59 16.26 -14.85
N SER A 31 -17.15 17.22 -15.66
CA SER A 31 -17.33 17.21 -17.10
C SER A 31 -15.98 17.21 -17.80
N PHE A 32 -15.85 16.40 -18.84
CA PHE A 32 -14.64 16.25 -19.64
C PHE A 32 -14.97 16.50 -21.12
N PRO A 33 -14.35 17.50 -21.76
CA PRO A 33 -14.42 17.63 -23.21
C PRO A 33 -13.66 16.46 -23.85
N ILE A 34 -14.30 15.75 -24.77
CA ILE A 34 -13.75 14.60 -25.48
C ILE A 34 -14.02 14.69 -26.98
N GLU A 35 -13.10 14.13 -27.77
CA GLU A 35 -13.27 13.93 -29.21
C GLU A 35 -13.50 12.45 -29.47
N LEU A 36 -14.61 12.11 -30.13
CA LEU A 36 -15.01 10.73 -30.41
C LEU A 36 -14.87 10.42 -31.89
N GLN A 37 -14.33 9.26 -32.21
CA GLN A 37 -14.34 8.72 -33.57
C GLN A 37 -15.59 7.88 -33.82
N ALA A 38 -15.98 7.72 -35.08
CA ALA A 38 -17.05 6.80 -35.44
C ALA A 38 -16.66 5.35 -35.07
N GLY A 39 -17.55 4.63 -34.41
CA GLY A 39 -17.29 3.30 -33.85
C GLY A 39 -17.01 3.33 -32.34
N ASN A 40 -16.24 2.35 -31.87
CA ASN A 40 -15.96 2.17 -30.44
C ASN A 40 -14.79 3.03 -29.97
N ASN A 41 -14.98 3.70 -28.84
CA ASN A 41 -14.00 4.52 -28.17
C ASN A 41 -13.89 4.03 -26.72
N ASP A 42 -12.66 3.73 -26.29
CA ASP A 42 -12.35 3.29 -24.94
C ASP A 42 -11.77 4.47 -24.17
N LEU A 43 -12.36 4.83 -23.05
CA LEU A 43 -11.93 5.96 -22.23
C LEU A 43 -11.41 5.47 -20.89
N GLU A 44 -10.28 6.01 -20.45
CA GLU A 44 -9.72 5.80 -19.11
C GLU A 44 -9.62 7.13 -18.37
N ILE A 45 -10.44 7.31 -17.34
CA ILE A 45 -10.42 8.49 -16.47
C ILE A 45 -9.64 8.16 -15.20
N LYS A 46 -8.47 8.77 -15.03
CA LYS A 46 -7.52 8.53 -13.93
C LYS A 46 -7.55 9.65 -12.89
N GLY A 47 -6.93 9.44 -11.75
CA GLY A 47 -6.76 10.47 -10.72
C GLY A 47 -8.03 10.76 -9.91
N LEU A 48 -8.97 9.82 -9.87
CA LEU A 48 -10.23 9.96 -9.15
C LEU A 48 -10.14 9.44 -7.69
N PRO A 49 -10.93 10.00 -6.76
CA PRO A 49 -10.91 9.57 -5.36
C PRO A 49 -11.27 8.10 -5.14
N ASN A 50 -10.61 7.44 -4.18
CA ASN A 50 -10.87 6.05 -3.78
C ASN A 50 -12.17 5.84 -3.01
N ALA A 51 -12.86 6.92 -2.64
CA ALA A 51 -14.13 6.87 -1.92
C ALA A 51 -15.34 6.72 -2.84
N ILE A 52 -15.13 6.60 -4.16
CA ILE A 52 -16.20 6.40 -5.14
C ILE A 52 -16.89 5.06 -4.88
N GLN A 53 -18.21 5.08 -4.74
CA GLN A 53 -19.02 3.89 -4.63
C GLN A 53 -19.35 3.39 -6.03
N GLN A 54 -19.18 2.10 -6.28
CA GLN A 54 -19.39 1.53 -7.62
C GLN A 54 -20.82 1.76 -8.12
N ASP A 55 -21.81 1.62 -7.24
CA ASP A 55 -23.22 1.76 -7.58
C ASP A 55 -23.68 3.23 -7.68
N SER A 56 -22.85 4.21 -7.29
CA SER A 56 -23.18 5.64 -7.39
C SER A 56 -22.76 6.26 -8.73
N LEU A 57 -21.90 5.58 -9.50
CA LEU A 57 -21.37 6.12 -10.74
C LEU A 57 -22.46 6.28 -11.80
N ARG A 58 -22.63 7.51 -12.29
CA ARG A 58 -23.52 7.84 -13.40
C ARG A 58 -22.75 8.56 -14.48
N ILE A 59 -22.93 8.11 -15.72
CA ILE A 59 -22.27 8.65 -16.91
C ILE A 59 -23.33 9.27 -17.82
N GLN A 60 -23.11 10.51 -18.25
CA GLN A 60 -24.04 11.33 -19.01
C GLN A 60 -23.30 12.24 -20.01
N GLY A 61 -24.02 13.01 -20.82
CA GLY A 61 -23.50 14.19 -21.54
C GLY A 61 -22.97 13.94 -22.96
N VAL A 62 -22.89 12.70 -23.41
CA VAL A 62 -22.08 12.31 -24.59
C VAL A 62 -22.57 12.81 -25.96
N GLY A 63 -23.74 13.46 -26.04
CA GLY A 63 -24.33 13.96 -27.29
C GLY A 63 -25.32 12.98 -27.96
N LYS A 64 -25.95 13.41 -29.07
CA LYS A 64 -26.86 12.56 -29.85
C LYS A 64 -26.06 11.59 -30.74
N GLY A 65 -26.52 10.35 -30.89
CA GLY A 65 -25.85 9.34 -31.70
C GLY A 65 -24.66 8.65 -31.01
N VAL A 66 -24.54 8.79 -29.68
CA VAL A 66 -23.52 8.13 -28.87
C VAL A 66 -24.18 7.22 -27.83
N THR A 67 -23.72 5.97 -27.75
CA THR A 67 -24.25 4.95 -26.84
C THR A 67 -23.17 4.49 -25.87
N LEU A 68 -23.49 4.46 -24.58
CA LEU A 68 -22.65 3.84 -23.56
C LEU A 68 -22.80 2.31 -23.67
N LEU A 69 -21.70 1.62 -23.94
CA LEU A 69 -21.67 0.17 -24.05
C LEU A 69 -21.35 -0.50 -22.71
N ASP A 70 -20.31 -0.01 -22.02
CA ASP A 70 -19.85 -0.59 -20.77
C ASP A 70 -19.10 0.44 -19.91
N HIS A 71 -19.00 0.18 -18.61
CA HIS A 71 -18.14 0.92 -17.71
C HIS A 71 -17.65 0.04 -16.56
N ALA A 72 -16.43 0.31 -16.09
CA ALA A 72 -15.83 -0.38 -14.96
C ALA A 72 -15.07 0.60 -14.07
N ILE A 73 -15.09 0.34 -12.77
CA ILE A 73 -14.24 1.04 -11.80
C ILE A 73 -13.13 0.08 -11.38
N SER A 74 -11.90 0.55 -11.48
CA SER A 74 -10.72 -0.16 -11.00
C SER A 74 -9.85 0.77 -10.16
N SER A 75 -8.92 0.20 -9.40
CA SER A 75 -7.93 0.97 -8.65
C SER A 75 -6.54 0.54 -9.08
N THR A 76 -5.64 1.51 -9.24
CA THR A 76 -4.22 1.21 -9.44
C THR A 76 -3.67 0.54 -8.18
N PRO A 77 -2.83 -0.51 -8.31
CA PRO A 77 -2.16 -1.09 -7.16
C PRO A 77 -1.25 -0.03 -6.53
N ARG A 78 -1.31 0.09 -5.20
CA ARG A 78 -0.50 1.05 -4.43
C ARG A 78 1.00 0.98 -4.72
N SER A 79 1.51 -0.08 -5.31
CA SER A 79 2.94 -0.28 -5.58
C SER A 79 3.49 0.46 -6.79
N SER A 80 2.68 0.92 -7.75
CA SER A 80 3.19 1.47 -9.02
C SER A 80 3.47 2.97 -9.02
N LEU A 81 3.11 3.71 -7.96
CA LEU A 81 3.33 5.16 -7.87
C LEU A 81 4.50 5.56 -6.95
N PHE A 82 5.07 4.62 -6.18
CA PHE A 82 6.16 4.96 -5.26
C PHE A 82 7.54 4.81 -5.92
N GLY A 83 7.87 5.80 -6.74
CA GLY A 83 9.26 6.24 -6.91
C GLY A 83 9.73 7.14 -5.77
N PHE A 84 9.17 6.98 -4.55
CA PHE A 84 9.51 7.84 -3.42
C PHE A 84 10.81 7.36 -2.78
N ASN A 85 11.81 8.24 -2.80
CA ASN A 85 12.95 8.18 -1.89
C ASN A 85 12.39 8.05 -0.47
N GLU A 86 12.50 6.85 0.09
CA GLU A 86 12.17 6.59 1.48
C GLU A 86 12.89 7.65 2.35
N PRO A 87 12.19 8.32 3.28
CA PRO A 87 12.82 9.32 4.12
C PRO A 87 14.09 8.75 4.76
N ALA A 88 15.20 9.49 4.71
CA ALA A 88 16.50 9.01 5.18
C ALA A 88 16.42 8.40 6.61
N LYS A 89 15.58 9.01 7.45
CA LYS A 89 15.30 8.56 8.82
C LYS A 89 14.52 7.24 8.89
N VAL A 90 13.58 6.99 7.97
CA VAL A 90 12.89 5.68 7.89
C VAL A 90 13.88 4.60 7.44
N LYS A 91 14.77 4.92 6.49
CA LYS A 91 15.82 4.00 6.03
C LYS A 91 16.79 3.64 7.16
N GLU A 92 17.21 4.63 7.95
CA GLU A 92 18.06 4.43 9.12
C GLU A 92 17.39 3.56 10.19
N LEU A 93 16.14 3.86 10.54
CA LEU A 93 15.35 3.07 11.50
C LEU A 93 15.17 1.62 11.02
N ARG A 94 14.97 1.39 9.73
CA ARG A 94 14.92 0.02 9.16
C ARG A 94 16.24 -0.71 9.26
N ALA A 95 17.36 -0.03 9.03
CA ALA A 95 18.68 -0.62 9.21
C ALA A 95 18.91 -1.00 10.69
N SER A 96 18.54 -0.13 11.62
CA SER A 96 18.59 -0.41 13.07
C SER A 96 17.70 -1.58 13.47
N LYS A 97 16.45 -1.64 12.98
CA LYS A 97 15.56 -2.79 13.20
C LYS A 97 16.18 -4.10 12.70
N LYS A 98 16.77 -4.09 11.51
CA LYS A 98 17.42 -5.27 10.94
C LYS A 98 18.63 -5.72 11.76
N ALA A 99 19.38 -4.79 12.33
CA ALA A 99 20.48 -5.09 13.25
C ALA A 99 19.95 -5.76 14.53
N ALA A 100 18.91 -5.20 15.16
CA ALA A 100 18.29 -5.78 16.35
C ALA A 100 17.70 -7.19 16.08
N GLU A 101 17.07 -7.41 14.93
CA GLU A 101 16.59 -8.74 14.50
C GLU A 101 17.74 -9.74 14.29
N ALA A 102 18.89 -9.28 13.79
CA ALA A 102 20.07 -10.13 13.65
C ALA A 102 20.65 -10.53 15.01
N GLU A 103 20.69 -9.60 15.97
CA GLU A 103 21.10 -9.88 17.35
C GLU A 103 20.16 -10.87 18.05
N LEU A 104 18.85 -10.75 17.84
CA LEU A 104 17.87 -11.71 18.36
C LEU A 104 18.13 -13.13 17.83
N LYS A 105 18.48 -13.27 16.54
CA LYS A 105 18.88 -14.57 15.98
C LYS A 105 20.15 -15.13 16.62
N VAL A 106 21.11 -14.27 16.95
CA VAL A 106 22.33 -14.70 17.67
C VAL A 106 21.99 -15.18 19.07
N LEU A 107 21.12 -14.49 19.80
CA LEU A 107 20.66 -14.90 21.14
C LEU A 107 19.94 -16.26 21.10
N ALA A 108 19.08 -16.46 20.10
CA ALA A 108 18.43 -17.76 19.87
C ALA A 108 19.45 -18.87 19.61
N ALA A 109 20.44 -18.63 18.74
CA ALA A 109 21.50 -19.59 18.47
C ALA A 109 22.36 -19.89 19.71
N GLN A 110 22.63 -18.89 20.56
CA GLN A 110 23.35 -19.11 21.83
C GLN A 110 22.57 -20.06 22.75
N ALA A 111 21.25 -19.90 22.86
CA ALA A 111 20.41 -20.78 23.66
C ALA A 111 20.43 -22.23 23.11
N GLU A 112 20.40 -22.38 21.78
CA GLU A 112 20.53 -23.69 21.13
C GLU A 112 21.89 -24.35 21.38
N VAL A 113 22.98 -23.60 21.32
CA VAL A 113 24.34 -24.11 21.60
C VAL A 113 24.45 -24.57 23.05
N LEU A 114 23.95 -23.78 24.01
CA LEU A 114 23.95 -24.16 25.42
C LEU A 114 23.12 -25.44 25.63
N LEU A 115 21.94 -25.53 25.03
CA LEU A 115 21.11 -26.73 25.10
C LEU A 115 21.77 -27.94 24.43
N GLY A 116 22.45 -27.73 23.30
CA GLY A 116 23.18 -28.77 22.59
C GLY A 116 24.33 -29.33 23.41
N TYR A 117 25.09 -28.47 24.09
CA TYR A 117 26.14 -28.89 25.00
C TYR A 117 25.58 -29.62 26.23
N SER A 118 24.46 -29.15 26.80
CA SER A 118 23.78 -29.88 27.89
C SER A 118 23.44 -31.33 27.49
N LYS A 119 23.00 -31.53 26.24
CA LYS A 119 22.63 -32.86 25.72
C LYS A 119 23.82 -33.77 25.45
N SER A 120 25.02 -33.23 25.22
CA SER A 120 26.23 -34.02 24.97
C SER A 120 26.95 -34.46 26.25
N MET A 121 26.60 -33.88 27.40
CA MET A 121 27.15 -34.30 28.70
C MET A 121 26.49 -35.62 29.13
N THR A 122 27.27 -36.71 29.11
CA THR A 122 26.82 -38.03 29.58
C THR A 122 27.50 -38.41 30.90
N ALA A 123 26.81 -39.21 31.72
CA ALA A 123 27.32 -39.69 33.01
C ALA A 123 28.58 -40.58 32.87
N GLU A 124 28.85 -41.09 31.66
CA GLU A 124 30.04 -41.89 31.36
C GLU A 124 31.33 -41.05 31.27
N HIS A 125 31.20 -39.74 31.02
CA HIS A 125 32.35 -38.86 30.73
C HIS A 125 32.41 -37.61 31.61
N VAL A 126 31.34 -37.29 32.34
CA VAL A 126 31.24 -36.09 33.17
C VAL A 126 30.99 -36.48 34.62
N LYS A 127 31.86 -36.01 35.52
CA LYS A 127 31.68 -36.18 36.96
C LYS A 127 30.49 -35.34 37.46
N PRO A 128 29.71 -35.82 38.45
CA PRO A 128 28.56 -35.10 38.98
C PRO A 128 28.85 -33.65 39.39
N GLU A 129 30.02 -33.38 39.97
CA GLU A 129 30.41 -32.04 40.43
C GLU A 129 30.56 -31.06 39.25
N ALA A 130 31.22 -31.49 38.18
CA ALA A 130 31.39 -30.69 36.97
C ALA A 130 30.06 -30.43 36.24
N PHE A 131 29.13 -31.39 36.30
CA PHE A 131 27.77 -31.20 35.79
C PHE A 131 26.98 -30.17 36.60
N MET A 132 27.09 -30.19 37.93
CA MET A 132 26.45 -29.21 38.81
C MET A 132 27.00 -27.80 38.60
N GLU A 133 28.32 -27.66 38.42
CA GLU A 133 28.94 -26.38 38.04
C GLU A 133 28.41 -25.87 36.69
N TYR A 134 28.34 -26.75 35.69
CA TYR A 134 27.76 -26.40 34.40
C TYR A 134 26.29 -25.97 34.51
N MET A 135 25.46 -26.66 35.31
CA MET A 135 24.06 -26.30 35.51
C MET A 135 23.89 -24.91 36.13
N ALA A 136 24.78 -24.50 37.04
CA ALA A 136 24.78 -23.15 37.58
C ALA A 136 25.09 -22.11 36.49
N VAL A 137 26.11 -22.36 35.66
CA VAL A 137 26.46 -21.49 34.52
C VAL A 137 25.33 -21.45 33.48
N PHE A 138 24.74 -22.59 33.16
CA PHE A 138 23.61 -22.71 32.23
C PHE A 138 22.40 -21.92 32.71
N GLY A 139 22.04 -22.03 34.00
CA GLY A 139 20.93 -21.28 34.58
C GLY A 139 21.17 -19.77 34.55
N GLN A 140 22.38 -19.32 34.89
CA GLN A 140 22.75 -17.91 34.85
C GLN A 140 22.76 -17.36 33.42
N ALA A 141 23.41 -18.06 32.48
CA ALA A 141 23.47 -17.67 31.07
C ALA A 141 22.07 -17.69 30.42
N GLY A 142 21.23 -18.67 30.79
CA GLY A 142 19.85 -18.76 30.33
C GLY A 142 19.00 -17.58 30.79
N ALA A 143 19.09 -17.19 32.06
CA ALA A 143 18.39 -16.01 32.58
C ALA A 143 18.83 -14.73 31.86
N GLN A 144 20.14 -14.53 31.69
CA GLN A 144 20.69 -13.39 30.95
C GLN A 144 20.23 -13.35 29.48
N ASN A 145 20.18 -14.51 28.83
CA ASN A 145 19.73 -14.61 27.44
C ASN A 145 18.24 -14.27 27.31
N VAL A 146 17.39 -14.79 28.20
CA VAL A 146 15.95 -14.48 28.23
C VAL A 146 15.70 -12.98 28.42
N ASP A 147 16.43 -12.33 29.33
CA ASP A 147 16.30 -10.89 29.55
C ASP A 147 16.77 -10.08 28.34
N ALA A 148 17.88 -10.49 27.70
CA ALA A 148 18.37 -9.88 26.47
C ALA A 148 17.39 -10.02 25.29
N VAL A 149 16.76 -11.19 25.13
CA VAL A 149 15.74 -11.41 24.10
C VAL A 149 14.54 -10.49 24.31
N LYS A 150 14.01 -10.43 25.53
CA LYS A 150 12.88 -9.52 25.86
C LYS A 150 13.21 -8.06 25.55
N GLN A 151 14.43 -7.64 25.88
CA GLN A 151 14.87 -6.27 25.59
C GLN A 151 14.94 -6.00 24.08
N LYS A 152 15.45 -6.95 23.29
CA LYS A 152 15.53 -6.83 21.83
C LYS A 152 14.18 -6.86 21.15
N GLU A 153 13.26 -7.71 21.61
CA GLU A 153 11.87 -7.74 21.12
C GLU A 153 11.18 -6.38 21.34
N LYS A 154 11.33 -5.82 22.54
CA LYS A 154 10.80 -4.48 22.86
C LYS A 154 11.40 -3.40 21.96
N GLU A 155 12.72 -3.42 21.76
CA GLU A 155 13.41 -2.47 20.87
C GLU A 155 12.88 -2.57 19.42
N ILE A 156 12.68 -3.79 18.91
CA ILE A 156 12.13 -4.04 17.57
C ILE A 156 10.71 -3.49 17.44
N GLU A 157 9.87 -3.67 18.46
CA GLU A 157 8.50 -3.11 18.49
C GLU A 157 8.51 -1.58 18.52
N GLU A 158 9.35 -0.98 19.36
CA GLU A 158 9.49 0.47 19.47
C GLU A 158 9.99 1.10 18.16
N ILE A 159 11.02 0.52 17.54
CA ILE A 159 11.52 0.96 16.23
C ILE A 159 10.42 0.78 15.17
N GLY A 160 9.65 -0.31 15.22
CA GLY A 160 8.52 -0.53 14.33
C GLY A 160 7.43 0.56 14.44
N ALA A 161 7.12 0.99 15.66
CA ALA A 161 6.20 2.10 15.91
C ALA A 161 6.77 3.44 15.41
N GLN A 162 8.06 3.70 15.62
CA GLN A 162 8.74 4.90 15.13
C GLN A 162 8.77 4.97 13.60
N ILE A 163 9.03 3.85 12.92
CA ILE A 163 8.97 3.75 11.45
C ILE A 163 7.59 4.16 10.95
N LYS A 164 6.51 3.61 11.53
CA LYS A 164 5.14 3.96 11.13
C LYS A 164 4.88 5.46 11.32
N LYS A 165 5.23 5.99 12.49
CA LYS A 165 5.04 7.41 12.82
C LYS A 165 5.83 8.33 11.90
N GLU A 166 7.10 8.04 11.65
CA GLU A 166 7.96 8.86 10.78
C GLU A 166 7.50 8.76 9.32
N PHE A 167 7.05 7.58 8.89
CA PHE A 167 6.50 7.37 7.55
C PHE A 167 5.16 8.08 7.34
N GLU A 168 4.36 8.28 8.39
CA GLU A 168 3.14 9.10 8.36
C GLU A 168 3.44 10.59 8.44
N ALA A 169 4.41 11.00 9.27
CA ALA A 169 4.81 12.39 9.48
C ALA A 169 5.56 12.99 8.27
N SER A 170 6.34 12.18 7.55
CA SER A 170 7.08 12.61 6.37
C SER A 170 6.19 12.84 5.14
N ARG A 171 4.88 12.53 5.22
CA ARG A 171 3.96 12.67 4.08
C ARG A 171 3.58 14.12 3.86
N THR A 172 3.86 14.62 2.65
CA THR A 172 3.29 15.89 2.22
C THR A 172 1.77 15.78 2.03
N SER A 173 1.05 16.91 2.09
CA SER A 173 -0.38 16.96 1.79
C SER A 173 -0.68 16.52 0.34
N SER A 174 0.27 16.73 -0.57
CA SER A 174 0.21 16.31 -1.98
C SER A 174 0.27 14.79 -2.11
N GLU A 175 1.24 14.14 -1.47
CA GLU A 175 1.38 12.67 -1.46
C GLU A 175 0.19 11.96 -0.81
N ARG A 176 -0.37 12.56 0.26
CA ARG A 176 -1.61 12.06 0.86
C ARG A 176 -2.78 12.13 -0.12
N ASN A 177 -2.88 13.20 -0.92
CA ASN A 177 -3.94 13.36 -1.91
C ASN A 177 -3.78 12.43 -3.11
N GLU A 178 -2.55 12.16 -3.57
CA GLU A 178 -2.27 11.20 -4.65
C GLU A 178 -2.61 9.76 -4.24
N GLN A 179 -2.31 9.37 -2.99
CA GLN A 179 -2.70 8.08 -2.43
C GLN A 179 -4.22 7.88 -2.34
N LEU A 180 -4.98 8.97 -2.23
CA LEU A 180 -6.43 8.95 -2.24
C LEU A 180 -7.01 8.91 -3.66
N ARG A 181 -6.18 9.07 -4.70
CA ARG A 181 -6.61 9.22 -6.10
C ARG A 181 -6.12 8.08 -7.01
N LEU A 182 -6.36 6.84 -6.58
CA LEU A 182 -5.92 5.65 -7.31
C LEU A 182 -7.00 5.07 -8.21
N THR A 183 -8.21 5.63 -8.16
CA THR A 183 -9.36 5.10 -8.89
C THR A 183 -9.30 5.50 -10.36
N ILE A 184 -9.55 4.51 -11.21
CA ILE A 184 -9.68 4.63 -12.65
C ILE A 184 -11.10 4.21 -13.03
N ILE A 185 -11.78 5.03 -13.81
CA ILE A 185 -13.04 4.68 -14.44
C ILE A 185 -12.76 4.41 -15.92
N SER A 186 -13.03 3.19 -16.36
CA SER A 186 -13.00 2.79 -17.76
C SER A 186 -14.42 2.91 -18.34
N VAL A 187 -14.57 3.50 -19.51
CA VAL A 187 -15.86 3.71 -20.18
C VAL A 187 -15.74 3.36 -21.65
N VAL A 188 -16.64 2.54 -22.17
CA VAL A 188 -16.70 2.19 -23.60
C VAL A 188 -17.89 2.88 -24.24
N LEU A 189 -17.63 3.73 -25.23
CA LEU A 189 -18.63 4.53 -25.93
C LEU A 189 -18.63 4.16 -27.42
N ASN A 190 -19.81 3.96 -27.99
CA ASN A 190 -19.98 3.81 -29.43
C ASN A 190 -20.57 5.10 -30.03
N SER A 191 -19.94 5.66 -31.05
CA SER A 191 -20.45 6.84 -31.76
C SER A 191 -20.82 6.48 -33.19
N GLU A 192 -22.01 6.89 -33.65
CA GLU A 192 -22.44 6.68 -35.05
C GLU A 192 -21.59 7.50 -36.04
N THR A 193 -21.15 8.68 -35.62
CA THR A 193 -20.36 9.62 -36.42
C THR A 193 -19.16 10.13 -35.64
N GLU A 194 -18.17 10.69 -36.34
CA GLU A 194 -17.08 11.41 -35.69
C GLU A 194 -17.61 12.70 -35.05
N LEU A 195 -17.26 12.94 -33.78
CA LEU A 195 -17.63 14.11 -32.99
C LEU A 195 -16.38 14.78 -32.43
N LYS A 196 -16.08 15.98 -32.95
CA LYS A 196 -14.91 16.77 -32.51
C LYS A 196 -15.14 17.57 -31.22
N ALA A 197 -16.37 17.58 -30.72
CA ALA A 197 -16.72 18.27 -29.49
C ALA A 197 -17.90 17.55 -28.81
N ALA A 198 -17.58 16.61 -27.93
CA ALA A 198 -18.53 15.98 -27.02
C ALA A 198 -18.13 16.27 -25.57
N GLU A 199 -19.07 16.18 -24.63
CA GLU A 199 -18.83 16.44 -23.21
C GLU A 199 -19.23 15.21 -22.39
N LEU A 200 -18.27 14.47 -21.86
CA LEU A 200 -18.57 13.37 -20.94
C LEU A 200 -18.76 13.91 -19.53
N ARG A 201 -19.94 13.70 -18.95
CA ARG A 201 -20.23 14.03 -17.56
C ARG A 201 -20.27 12.78 -16.72
N ILE A 202 -19.47 12.74 -15.65
CA ILE A 202 -19.56 11.69 -14.63
C ILE A 202 -20.07 12.30 -13.32
N THR A 203 -20.89 11.55 -12.59
CA THR A 203 -21.30 11.85 -11.22
C THR A 203 -21.01 10.64 -10.36
N TYR A 204 -20.38 10.86 -9.19
CA TYR A 204 -19.96 9.80 -8.27
C TYR A 204 -20.09 10.21 -6.81
#